data_AF-A0A2D6M6V5-F1
#
_entry.id   AF-A0A2D6M6V5-F1
#
_cell.length_a   1.000
_cell.length_b   1.000
_cell.length_c   1.000
_cell.angle_alpha   90.00
_cell.angle_beta   90.00
_cell.angle_gamma   90.00
#
_symmetry.space_group_name_H-M   'P 1'
#
loop_
_entity.id
_entity.type
_entity.pdbx_description
1 polymer ?
#
loop_
_entity_poly.entity_id
_entity_poly.type
_entity_poly.pdbx_seq_one_letter_code
_entity_poly.pdbx_strand_id
1 'polypeptide(L)'
;MNGTPLVLVSIASVALGRALCENRGSRAIDKKQREFLERRQRELFDQAPEHQALHEKLLSLGGEMVVPLFESYLKPILDRGELLDTEDYAVTFVSGATSQCHANACNLWEQDPNVYQIYTGWALSPDGLWRQHSWVLDRWGGEIIETTEPRELYFGFGMTHDEASRFVEENW
;
A
#
# COMPACT_ATOMS: atom_id res chain seq x y z
N MET A 1 -23.55 -23.76 38.09
CA MET A 1 -23.07 -24.80 37.15
C MET A 1 -22.60 -24.04 35.93
N ASN A 2 -21.30 -23.74 35.91
CA ASN A 2 -20.65 -22.88 34.94
C ASN A 2 -19.85 -23.76 33.98
N GLY A 3 -19.86 -23.42 32.69
CA GLY A 3 -18.95 -24.03 31.72
C GLY A 3 -19.40 -23.86 30.28
N THR A 4 -19.24 -22.65 29.73
CA THR A 4 -19.26 -22.43 28.27
C THR A 4 -17.91 -22.89 27.71
N PRO A 5 -17.84 -23.70 26.65
CA PRO A 5 -16.55 -24.08 26.08
C PRO A 5 -16.02 -22.97 25.17
N LEU A 6 -14.79 -22.52 25.44
CA LEU A 6 -13.97 -21.77 24.50
C LEU A 6 -13.69 -22.66 23.28
N VAL A 7 -14.05 -22.21 22.08
CA VAL A 7 -13.53 -22.78 20.84
C VAL A 7 -12.23 -22.06 20.53
N LEU A 8 -11.12 -22.79 20.67
CA LEU A 8 -9.79 -22.41 20.22
C LEU A 8 -9.80 -22.23 18.69
N VAL A 9 -9.59 -21.00 18.22
CA VAL A 9 -9.17 -20.76 16.83
C VAL A 9 -7.68 -21.07 16.75
N SER A 10 -7.35 -22.10 15.98
CA SER A 10 -6.01 -22.64 15.80
C SER A 10 -5.05 -21.63 15.17
N ILE A 11 -3.92 -21.38 15.82
CA ILE A 11 -2.83 -20.49 15.40
C ILE A 11 -1.96 -21.20 14.34
N ALA A 12 -2.57 -21.67 13.25
CA ALA A 12 -1.87 -22.45 12.22
C ALA A 12 -1.65 -21.70 10.90
N SER A 13 -2.07 -20.43 10.77
CA SER A 13 -1.98 -19.70 9.50
C SER A 13 -0.78 -18.75 9.38
N VAL A 14 -0.08 -18.43 10.47
CA VAL A 14 1.04 -17.45 10.45
C VAL A 14 2.26 -17.99 9.69
N ALA A 15 2.44 -19.31 9.62
CA ALA A 15 3.61 -19.92 8.99
C ALA A 15 3.52 -20.07 7.46
N LEU A 16 2.33 -19.94 6.85
CA LEU A 16 2.15 -20.18 5.41
C LEU A 16 2.43 -18.94 4.54
N GLY A 17 2.36 -17.72 5.11
CA GLY A 17 2.66 -16.48 4.40
C GLY A 17 4.15 -16.27 4.11
N ARG A 18 5.03 -16.77 4.99
CA ARG A 18 6.49 -16.59 4.85
C ARG A 18 7.10 -17.39 3.69
N ALA A 19 6.56 -18.57 3.38
CA ALA A 19 7.17 -19.48 2.41
C ALA A 19 6.84 -19.16 0.93
N LEU A 20 5.90 -18.25 0.65
CA LEU A 20 5.49 -17.91 -0.72
C LEU A 20 6.19 -16.65 -1.28
N CYS A 21 6.91 -15.88 -0.46
CA CYS A 21 7.64 -14.68 -0.90
C CYS A 21 9.09 -14.94 -1.35
N GLU A 22 9.69 -16.09 -1.02
CA GLU A 22 11.14 -16.29 -1.23
C GLU A 22 11.57 -16.57 -2.69
N ASN A 23 10.69 -16.56 -3.68
CA ASN A 23 11.10 -16.97 -5.03
C ASN A 23 10.36 -16.35 -6.23
N ARG A 24 9.96 -15.07 -6.14
CA ARG A 24 9.67 -14.27 -7.35
C ARG A 24 10.69 -13.15 -7.42
N GLY A 25 11.71 -13.36 -8.25
CA GLY A 25 12.95 -12.59 -8.27
C GLY A 25 12.73 -11.07 -8.23
N SER A 26 13.18 -10.46 -7.15
CA SER A 26 13.55 -9.04 -7.14
C SER A 26 14.59 -8.85 -8.25
N ARG A 27 14.19 -8.21 -9.34
CA ARG A 27 15.11 -7.80 -10.39
C ARG A 27 15.51 -6.38 -10.06
N ALA A 28 16.73 -6.21 -9.57
CA ALA A 28 17.33 -4.90 -9.34
C ALA A 28 17.16 -3.99 -10.58
N ILE A 29 16.95 -2.70 -10.33
CA ILE A 29 16.76 -1.68 -11.36
C ILE A 29 17.98 -1.65 -12.28
N ASP A 30 17.79 -1.91 -13.57
CA ASP A 30 18.89 -1.83 -14.53
C ASP A 30 19.26 -0.38 -14.88
N LYS A 31 20.44 -0.18 -15.48
CA LYS A 31 20.95 1.15 -15.82
C LYS A 31 20.00 1.94 -16.73
N LYS A 32 19.38 1.30 -17.72
CA LYS A 32 18.48 1.98 -18.67
C LYS A 32 17.18 2.40 -17.98
N GLN A 33 16.65 1.53 -17.12
CA GLN A 33 15.47 1.83 -16.32
C GLN A 33 15.76 2.99 -15.36
N ARG A 34 16.91 2.99 -14.68
CA ARG A 34 17.33 4.10 -13.81
C ARG A 34 17.41 5.41 -14.57
N GLU A 35 18.14 5.46 -15.67
CA GLU A 35 18.28 6.67 -16.50
C GLU A 35 16.92 7.19 -16.98
N PHE A 36 16.00 6.28 -17.31
CA PHE A 36 14.62 6.63 -17.67
C PHE A 36 13.86 7.26 -16.48
N LEU A 37 13.90 6.63 -15.30
CA LEU A 37 13.22 7.12 -14.10
C LEU A 37 13.79 8.47 -13.65
N GLU A 38 15.11 8.64 -13.63
CA GLU A 38 15.76 9.91 -13.27
C GLU A 38 15.36 11.05 -14.21
N ARG A 39 15.24 10.78 -15.52
CA ARG A 39 14.75 11.78 -16.48
C ARG A 39 13.30 12.16 -16.18
N ARG A 40 12.43 11.17 -15.98
CA ARG A 40 11.01 11.40 -15.69
C ARG A 40 10.79 12.09 -14.34
N GLN A 41 11.67 11.84 -13.37
CA GLN A 41 11.68 12.53 -12.08
C GLN A 41 12.02 14.01 -12.24
N ARG A 42 13.04 14.36 -13.05
CA ARG A 42 13.34 15.76 -13.36
C ARG A 42 12.13 16.44 -14.02
N GLU A 43 11.51 15.79 -15.01
CA GLU A 43 10.30 16.30 -15.66
C GLU A 43 9.16 16.54 -14.66
N LEU A 44 8.98 15.66 -13.67
CA LEU A 44 7.96 15.83 -12.63
C LEU A 44 8.29 17.02 -11.73
N PHE A 45 9.52 17.14 -11.24
CA PHE A 45 9.89 18.24 -10.34
C PHE A 45 9.91 19.61 -11.02
N ASP A 46 10.20 19.66 -12.32
CA ASP A 46 10.09 20.88 -13.11
C ASP A 46 8.62 21.35 -13.22
N GLN A 47 7.67 20.41 -13.25
CA GLN A 47 6.23 20.70 -13.41
C GLN A 47 5.49 20.87 -12.08
N ALA A 48 5.88 20.11 -11.07
CA ALA A 48 5.25 20.02 -9.76
C ALA A 48 6.35 19.88 -8.69
N PRO A 49 7.08 20.96 -8.37
CA PRO A 49 8.21 20.94 -7.45
C PRO A 49 7.83 20.50 -6.04
N GLU A 50 6.57 20.66 -5.64
CA GLU A 50 6.03 20.18 -4.36
C GLU A 50 6.17 18.65 -4.18
N HIS A 51 6.25 17.87 -5.26
CA HIS A 51 6.46 16.41 -5.18
C HIS A 51 7.86 16.03 -4.69
N GLN A 52 8.82 16.97 -4.67
CA GLN A 52 10.14 16.71 -4.12
C GLN A 52 10.08 16.35 -2.62
N ALA A 53 9.19 16.99 -1.85
CA ALA A 53 9.04 16.70 -0.42
C ALA A 53 8.55 15.26 -0.17
N LEU A 54 7.62 14.77 -0.99
CA LEU A 54 7.17 13.38 -0.93
C LEU A 54 8.28 12.42 -1.33
N HIS A 55 9.01 12.73 -2.40
CA HIS A 55 10.13 11.91 -2.84
C HIS A 55 11.20 11.76 -1.75
N GLU A 56 11.63 12.86 -1.14
CA GLU A 56 12.59 12.86 -0.02
C GLU A 56 12.04 12.06 1.17
N LYS A 57 10.75 12.22 1.49
CA LYS A 57 10.10 11.47 2.55
C LYS A 57 10.15 9.96 2.28
N LEU A 58 9.73 9.51 1.10
CA LEU A 58 9.71 8.07 0.76
C LEU A 58 11.11 7.45 0.81
N LEU A 59 12.11 8.12 0.23
CA LEU A 59 13.49 7.63 0.28
C LEU A 59 14.09 7.62 1.69
N SER A 60 13.63 8.50 2.59
CA SER A 60 14.05 8.47 4.00
C SER A 60 13.52 7.25 4.76
N LEU A 61 12.46 6.60 4.25
CA LEU A 61 11.87 5.39 4.82
C LEU A 61 12.50 4.11 4.26
N GLY A 62 13.24 4.21 3.13
CA GLY A 62 13.90 3.10 2.48
C GLY A 62 13.74 3.11 0.96
N GLY A 63 14.11 1.99 0.33
CA GLY A 63 14.08 1.84 -1.11
C GLY A 63 15.21 2.56 -1.83
N GLU A 64 15.17 2.50 -3.16
CA GLU A 64 16.21 3.01 -4.04
C GLU A 64 15.74 4.17 -4.91
N MET A 65 14.51 4.09 -5.45
CA MET A 65 13.91 5.18 -6.22
C MET A 65 12.40 5.23 -6.04
N VAL A 66 11.83 6.40 -6.32
CA VAL A 66 10.38 6.60 -6.42
C VAL A 66 9.98 6.64 -7.89
N VAL A 67 8.98 5.86 -8.28
CA VAL A 67 8.44 5.93 -9.65
C VAL A 67 7.85 7.33 -9.87
N PRO A 68 8.32 8.10 -10.86
CA PRO A 68 7.93 9.50 -11.04
C PRO A 68 6.53 9.57 -11.64
N LEU A 69 5.55 9.77 -10.76
CA LEU A 69 4.13 9.87 -11.08
C LEU A 69 3.52 11.01 -10.25
N PHE A 70 2.56 11.72 -10.85
CA PHE A 70 1.88 12.81 -10.16
C PHE A 70 0.95 12.27 -9.07
N GLU A 71 1.08 12.82 -7.87
CA GLU A 71 0.27 12.47 -6.70
C GLU A 71 -0.82 13.53 -6.45
N SER A 72 -2.09 13.14 -6.59
CA SER A 72 -3.25 14.01 -6.33
C SER A 72 -3.54 14.18 -4.84
N TYR A 73 -3.15 13.20 -4.01
CA TYR A 73 -3.33 13.22 -2.56
C TYR A 73 -2.08 13.69 -1.80
N LEU A 74 -1.23 14.50 -2.45
CA LEU A 74 0.09 14.89 -1.93
C LEU A 74 0.02 15.49 -0.52
N LYS A 75 -0.86 16.47 -0.32
CA LYS A 75 -1.02 17.16 0.97
C LYS A 75 -1.50 16.19 2.07
N PRO A 76 -2.59 15.43 1.90
CA PRO A 76 -2.98 14.37 2.84
C PRO A 76 -1.87 13.37 3.19
N ILE A 77 -1.10 12.91 2.19
CA ILE A 77 0.00 11.95 2.40
C ILE A 77 1.11 12.58 3.24
N LEU A 78 1.48 13.84 2.99
CA LEU A 78 2.53 14.51 3.76
C LEU A 78 2.08 14.85 5.18
N ASP A 79 0.82 15.24 5.37
CA ASP A 79 0.30 15.69 6.67
C ASP A 79 -0.13 14.55 7.59
N ARG A 80 -0.72 13.48 7.02
CA ARG A 80 -1.34 12.35 7.74
C ARG A 80 -0.71 11.01 7.38
N GLY A 81 0.39 11.00 6.65
CA GLY A 81 1.04 9.78 6.20
C GLY A 81 1.57 8.96 7.36
N GLU A 82 1.22 7.69 7.38
CA GLU A 82 1.67 6.68 8.33
C GLU A 82 2.45 5.61 7.57
N LEU A 83 3.52 5.10 8.19
CA LEU A 83 4.27 3.95 7.69
C LEU A 83 3.66 2.68 8.29
N LEU A 84 3.24 1.76 7.44
CA LEU A 84 2.89 0.40 7.81
C LEU A 84 3.98 -0.54 7.27
N ASP A 85 4.78 -1.07 8.18
CA ASP A 85 5.84 -2.03 7.89
C ASP A 85 5.27 -3.45 7.96
N THR A 86 5.57 -4.28 6.96
CA THR A 86 5.11 -5.68 6.93
C THR A 86 5.81 -6.58 7.95
N GLU A 87 6.87 -6.09 8.61
CA GLU A 87 7.42 -6.73 9.81
C GLU A 87 6.49 -6.57 11.03
N ASP A 88 5.76 -5.45 11.11
CA ASP A 88 4.86 -5.13 12.23
C ASP A 88 3.38 -5.42 11.94
N TYR A 89 2.98 -5.38 10.66
CA TYR A 89 1.60 -5.60 10.21
C TYR A 89 1.48 -6.92 9.46
N ALA A 90 0.48 -7.72 9.86
CA ALA A 90 0.08 -8.87 9.06
C ALA A 90 -0.48 -8.41 7.72
N VAL A 91 -0.13 -9.12 6.63
CA VAL A 91 -0.64 -8.86 5.28
C VAL A 91 -1.44 -10.06 4.81
N THR A 92 -2.72 -9.84 4.53
CA THR A 92 -3.60 -10.82 3.92
C THR A 92 -3.77 -10.48 2.45
N PHE A 93 -3.34 -11.41 1.57
CA PHE A 93 -3.47 -11.22 0.13
C PHE A 93 -4.83 -11.74 -0.35
N VAL A 94 -5.67 -10.84 -0.86
CA VAL A 94 -6.97 -11.17 -1.46
C VAL A 94 -6.90 -10.81 -2.93
N SER A 95 -6.78 -11.83 -3.79
CA SER A 95 -6.62 -11.60 -5.23
C SER A 95 -7.76 -10.73 -5.78
N GLY A 96 -7.42 -9.53 -6.25
CA GLY A 96 -8.32 -8.64 -6.97
C GLY A 96 -8.08 -8.68 -8.48
N ALA A 97 -8.70 -7.74 -9.21
CA ALA A 97 -8.37 -7.53 -10.61
C ALA A 97 -6.98 -6.90 -10.73
N THR A 98 -6.14 -7.44 -11.63
CA THR A 98 -4.76 -7.00 -11.83
C THR A 98 -4.68 -5.52 -12.20
N SER A 99 -3.78 -4.78 -11.54
CA SER A 99 -3.57 -3.34 -11.78
C SER A 99 -4.80 -2.45 -11.52
N GLN A 100 -5.78 -2.94 -10.75
CA GLN A 100 -6.99 -2.21 -10.36
C GLN A 100 -7.03 -1.98 -8.85
N CYS A 101 -5.90 -1.58 -8.25
CA CYS A 101 -5.78 -1.45 -6.79
C CYS A 101 -6.83 -0.50 -6.19
N HIS A 102 -7.19 0.58 -6.89
CA HIS A 102 -8.22 1.51 -6.44
C HIS A 102 -9.61 0.85 -6.42
N ALA A 103 -10.04 0.27 -7.55
CA ALA A 103 -11.33 -0.41 -7.64
C ALA A 103 -11.42 -1.62 -6.70
N ASN A 104 -10.33 -2.37 -6.49
CA ASN A 104 -10.28 -3.47 -5.54
C ASN A 104 -10.46 -2.97 -4.09
N ALA A 105 -9.82 -1.85 -3.72
CA ALA A 105 -9.99 -1.24 -2.41
C ALA A 105 -11.43 -0.74 -2.20
N CYS A 106 -12.05 -0.13 -3.22
CA CYS A 106 -13.45 0.26 -3.21
C CYS A 106 -14.36 -0.95 -2.97
N ASN A 107 -14.19 -2.02 -3.75
CA ASN A 107 -14.96 -3.27 -3.61
C ASN A 107 -14.87 -3.90 -2.22
N LEU A 108 -13.70 -3.83 -1.58
CA LEU A 108 -13.53 -4.33 -0.21
C LEU A 108 -14.24 -3.42 0.79
N TRP A 109 -14.03 -2.11 0.67
CA TRP A 109 -14.63 -1.13 1.58
C TRP A 109 -16.15 -1.17 1.57
N GLU A 110 -16.79 -1.30 0.40
CA GLU A 110 -18.25 -1.38 0.28
C GLU A 110 -18.86 -2.62 0.97
N GLN A 111 -18.08 -3.67 1.23
CA GLN A 111 -18.57 -4.86 1.94
C GLN A 111 -18.82 -4.57 3.42
N ASP A 112 -17.97 -3.77 4.05
CA ASP A 112 -18.19 -3.29 5.42
C ASP A 112 -17.40 -1.98 5.70
N PRO A 113 -18.01 -0.81 5.42
CA PRO A 113 -17.39 0.50 5.62
C PRO A 113 -17.02 0.84 7.08
N ASN A 114 -17.51 0.07 8.05
CA ASN A 114 -17.20 0.28 9.47
C ASN A 114 -15.97 -0.51 9.91
N VAL A 115 -15.63 -1.59 9.19
CA VAL A 115 -14.48 -2.46 9.45
C VAL A 115 -13.29 -2.03 8.62
N TYR A 116 -13.53 -1.79 7.34
CA TYR A 116 -12.49 -1.53 6.38
C TYR A 116 -12.21 -0.04 6.25
N GLN A 117 -10.93 0.30 6.19
CA GLN A 117 -10.47 1.64 5.87
C GLN A 117 -9.65 1.60 4.58
N ILE A 118 -10.04 2.40 3.59
CA ILE A 118 -9.22 2.61 2.40
C ILE A 118 -8.00 3.44 2.79
N TYR A 119 -6.83 2.98 2.39
CA TYR A 119 -5.60 3.75 2.38
C TYR A 119 -5.19 4.02 0.94
N THR A 120 -4.61 5.20 0.73
CA THR A 120 -3.92 5.53 -0.52
C THR A 120 -2.59 6.21 -0.23
N GLY A 121 -1.61 5.98 -1.10
CA GLY A 121 -0.26 6.49 -0.96
C GLY A 121 0.71 5.72 -1.84
N TRP A 122 1.80 5.27 -1.23
CA TRP A 122 2.92 4.65 -1.92
C TRP A 122 3.35 3.37 -1.21
N ALA A 123 3.69 2.35 -1.97
CA ALA A 123 4.18 1.09 -1.43
C ALA A 123 5.55 0.73 -2.01
N LEU A 124 6.45 0.27 -1.15
CA LEU A 124 7.78 -0.18 -1.53
C LEU A 124 7.71 -1.64 -1.97
N SER A 125 8.22 -1.93 -3.16
CA SER A 125 8.36 -3.28 -3.65
C SER A 125 9.74 -3.87 -3.39
N PRO A 126 9.87 -5.21 -3.43
CA PRO A 126 11.15 -5.91 -3.29
C PRO A 126 12.24 -5.52 -4.30
N ASP A 127 11.90 -4.84 -5.39
CA ASP A 127 12.87 -4.30 -6.37
C ASP A 127 13.41 -2.92 -6.00
N GLY A 128 13.09 -2.40 -4.80
CA GLY A 128 13.56 -1.12 -4.29
C GLY A 128 12.79 0.08 -4.82
N LEU A 129 11.69 -0.12 -5.55
CA LEU A 129 10.90 0.97 -6.13
C LEU A 129 9.63 1.26 -5.31
N TRP A 130 9.46 2.53 -4.94
CA TRP A 130 8.20 3.06 -4.42
C TRP A 130 7.22 3.30 -5.57
N ARG A 131 5.99 2.81 -5.43
CA ARG A 131 4.92 2.94 -6.43
C ARG A 131 3.64 3.46 -5.80
N GLN A 132 2.91 4.31 -6.52
CA GLN A 132 1.55 4.67 -6.11
C GLN A 132 0.71 3.42 -5.92
N HIS A 133 -0.04 3.40 -4.82
CA HIS A 133 -0.80 2.24 -4.44
C HIS A 133 -1.96 2.61 -3.51
N SER A 134 -3.00 1.80 -3.55
CA SER A 134 -4.11 1.86 -2.62
C SER A 134 -4.38 0.46 -2.07
N TRP A 135 -4.68 0.38 -0.77
CA TRP A 135 -4.90 -0.87 -0.04
C TRP A 135 -6.00 -0.67 1.00
N VAL A 136 -6.38 -1.74 1.69
CA VAL A 136 -7.35 -1.69 2.78
C VAL A 136 -6.68 -2.09 4.09
N LEU A 137 -7.05 -1.42 5.18
CA LEU A 137 -6.72 -1.84 6.54
C LEU A 137 -8.00 -2.35 7.21
N ASP A 138 -7.97 -3.57 7.73
CA ASP A 138 -8.98 -4.05 8.67
C ASP A 138 -8.74 -3.38 10.03
N ARG A 139 -9.63 -2.46 10.44
CA ARG A 139 -9.51 -1.73 11.69
C ARG A 139 -9.59 -2.63 12.93
N TRP A 140 -10.20 -3.80 12.83
CA TRP A 140 -10.37 -4.72 13.96
C TRP A 140 -9.31 -5.80 13.98
N GLY A 141 -8.98 -6.37 12.80
CA GLY A 141 -7.92 -7.36 12.64
C GLY A 141 -6.52 -6.76 12.75
N GLY A 142 -6.36 -5.46 12.44
CA GLY A 142 -5.06 -4.81 12.39
C GLY A 142 -4.19 -5.30 11.22
N GLU A 143 -4.82 -5.82 10.16
CA GLU A 143 -4.14 -6.42 9.01
C GLU A 143 -4.32 -5.59 7.73
N ILE A 144 -3.25 -5.54 6.93
CA ILE A 144 -3.26 -4.96 5.59
C ILE A 144 -3.88 -5.98 4.64
N ILE A 145 -4.91 -5.58 3.91
CA ILE A 145 -5.49 -6.36 2.83
C ILE A 145 -4.90 -5.85 1.50
N GLU A 146 -4.01 -6.65 0.94
CA GLU A 146 -3.34 -6.39 -0.33
C GLU A 146 -4.02 -7.15 -1.46
N THR A 147 -4.24 -6.50 -2.60
CA THR A 147 -5.03 -7.08 -3.71
C THR A 147 -4.26 -7.23 -5.02
N THR A 148 -3.05 -6.66 -5.10
CA THR A 148 -2.30 -6.56 -6.36
C THR A 148 -1.00 -7.35 -6.30
N GLU A 149 -0.06 -6.94 -5.44
CA GLU A 149 1.25 -7.59 -5.33
C GLU A 149 1.85 -7.40 -3.94
N PRO A 150 2.69 -8.33 -3.46
CA PRO A 150 3.40 -8.17 -2.19
C PRO A 150 4.25 -6.89 -2.16
N ARG A 151 4.25 -6.23 -1.01
CA ARG A 151 5.04 -5.02 -0.72
C ARG A 151 5.83 -5.25 0.57
N GLU A 152 6.89 -4.49 0.74
CA GLU A 152 7.71 -4.48 1.95
C GLU A 152 7.22 -3.41 2.93
N LEU A 153 6.90 -2.23 2.41
CA LEU A 153 6.42 -1.08 3.18
C LEU A 153 5.23 -0.42 2.49
N TYR A 154 4.35 0.18 3.29
CA TYR A 154 3.25 1.01 2.83
C TYR A 154 3.34 2.37 3.53
N PHE A 155 3.37 3.46 2.77
CA PHE A 155 3.33 4.82 3.30
C PHE A 155 2.20 5.61 2.67
N GLY A 156 1.21 5.98 3.47
CA GLY A 156 0.02 6.68 2.99
C GLY A 156 -0.88 7.07 4.13
N PHE A 157 -2.08 7.55 3.83
CA PHE A 157 -3.04 7.94 4.86
C PHE A 157 -4.32 7.11 4.74
N GLY A 158 -4.91 6.81 5.89
CA GLY A 158 -6.24 6.22 5.96
C GLY A 158 -7.29 7.28 5.69
N MET A 159 -8.15 7.03 4.71
CA MET A 159 -9.27 7.92 4.37
C MET A 159 -10.28 7.98 5.52
N THR A 160 -10.88 9.16 5.73
CA THR A 160 -12.12 9.27 6.50
C THR A 160 -13.27 8.61 5.73
N HIS A 161 -14.42 8.42 6.39
CA HIS A 161 -15.59 7.84 5.74
C HIS A 161 -16.01 8.67 4.51
N ASP A 162 -16.10 10.01 4.64
CA ASP A 162 -16.46 10.90 3.53
C ASP A 162 -15.41 10.91 2.40
N GLU A 163 -14.12 10.79 2.74
CA GLU A 163 -13.04 10.65 1.75
C GLU A 163 -13.15 9.32 0.99
N ALA A 164 -13.41 8.22 1.70
CA ALA A 164 -13.60 6.90 1.12
C ALA A 164 -14.85 6.86 0.21
N SER A 165 -15.98 7.46 0.63
CA SER A 165 -17.18 7.55 -0.20
C SER A 165 -16.91 8.27 -1.53
N ARG A 166 -16.21 9.40 -1.50
CA ARG A 166 -15.81 10.11 -2.74
C ARG A 166 -14.84 9.29 -3.58
N PHE A 167 -13.88 8.63 -2.94
CA PHE A 167 -12.94 7.77 -3.63
C PHE A 167 -13.63 6.64 -4.39
N VAL A 168 -14.69 6.04 -3.79
CA VAL A 168 -15.54 5.04 -4.47
C VAL A 168 -16.23 5.64 -5.69
N GLU A 169 -16.86 6.82 -5.55
CA GLU A 169 -17.54 7.51 -6.67
C GLU A 169 -16.60 7.82 -7.86
N GLU A 170 -15.31 8.08 -7.58
CA GLU A 170 -14.30 8.42 -8.60
C GLU A 170 -13.62 7.21 -9.25
N ASN A 171 -13.68 6.03 -8.62
CA ASN A 171 -12.90 4.84 -9.01
C ASN A 171 -13.78 3.60 -9.28
N TRP A 172 -15.08 3.79 -9.50
CA TRP A 172 -16.04 2.79 -9.95
C TRP A 172 -16.43 2.99 -11.42
#